data_AF-A0A9Q6V4W7-F1
#
_entry.id   AF-A0A9Q6V4W7-F1
#
_cell.length_a   1.000
_cell.length_b   1.000
_cell.length_c   1.000
_cell.angle_alpha   90.00
_cell.angle_beta   90.00
_cell.angle_gamma   90.00
#
_symmetry.space_group_name_H-M   'P 1'
#
loop_
_entity.id
_entity.type
_entity.pdbx_description
1 polymer ?
#
loop_
_entity_poly.entity_id
_entity_poly.type
_entity_poly.pdbx_seq_one_letter_code
_entity_poly.pdbx_strand_id
1 'polypeptide(L)'
;MIWQPEFTDKTLSRKPGAVQFVSEVLMEDKDNKGWVKGWAVVRSSPWHLVGVFATEEDAETEARKMGDKYEVHYGSHRTGSDDFVWGE
;
A
#
# COMPACT_ATOMS: atom_id res chain seq x y z
N MET A 1 -9.45 -38.09 -31.04
CA MET A 1 -10.31 -36.98 -30.58
C MET A 1 -9.90 -36.69 -29.15
N ILE A 2 -9.08 -35.67 -28.93
CA ILE A 2 -8.72 -35.24 -27.58
C ILE A 2 -9.53 -33.99 -27.32
N TRP A 3 -10.52 -34.13 -26.45
CA TRP A 3 -11.35 -33.03 -25.98
C TRP A 3 -10.47 -32.19 -25.04
N GLN A 4 -10.17 -30.95 -25.44
CA GLN A 4 -9.52 -29.98 -24.57
C GLN A 4 -10.64 -29.18 -23.88
N PRO A 5 -10.79 -29.23 -22.55
CA PRO A 5 -11.70 -28.32 -21.87
C PRO A 5 -11.11 -26.92 -21.98
N GLU A 6 -11.89 -25.99 -22.54
CA GLU A 6 -11.55 -24.57 -22.59
C GLU A 6 -11.26 -24.08 -21.17
N PHE A 7 -10.00 -23.73 -20.96
CA PHE A 7 -9.44 -23.17 -19.76
C PHE A 7 -10.12 -21.82 -19.47
N THR A 8 -11.26 -21.85 -18.79
CA THR A 8 -11.88 -20.64 -18.23
C THR A 8 -11.27 -20.39 -16.86
N ASP A 9 -9.96 -20.15 -16.83
CA ASP A 9 -9.35 -19.46 -15.70
C ASP A 9 -9.69 -17.98 -15.87
N LYS A 10 -10.79 -17.56 -15.25
CA LYS A 10 -10.92 -16.16 -14.83
C LYS A 10 -9.84 -15.95 -13.78
N THR A 11 -8.64 -15.69 -14.25
CA THR A 11 -7.56 -15.11 -13.47
C THR A 11 -8.10 -13.78 -12.99
N LEU A 12 -8.65 -13.79 -11.79
CA LEU A 12 -8.74 -12.61 -10.96
C LEU A 12 -7.33 -12.03 -10.99
N SER A 13 -7.13 -11.02 -11.83
CA SER A 13 -5.87 -10.30 -12.00
C SER A 13 -5.56 -9.66 -10.67
N ARG A 14 -5.00 -10.46 -9.75
CA ARG A 14 -4.29 -9.98 -8.59
C ARG A 14 -3.03 -9.36 -9.15
N LYS A 15 -3.14 -8.08 -9.51
CA LYS A 15 -2.00 -7.23 -9.85
C LYS A 15 -0.97 -7.42 -8.72
N PRO A 16 0.23 -7.94 -9.00
CA PRO A 16 1.31 -7.91 -8.02
C PRO A 16 1.74 -6.45 -7.92
N GLY A 17 1.12 -5.71 -7.01
CA GLY A 17 1.32 -4.27 -6.89
C GLY A 17 0.65 -3.63 -5.68
N ALA A 18 -0.24 -4.34 -4.98
CA ALA A 18 -0.64 -3.91 -3.65
C ALA A 18 0.49 -4.32 -2.69
N VAL A 19 1.43 -3.39 -2.50
CA VAL A 19 2.51 -3.53 -1.52
C VAL A 19 1.85 -3.52 -0.13
N GLN A 20 1.50 -4.71 0.36
CA GLN A 20 0.94 -4.88 1.70
C GLN A 20 2.08 -4.81 2.71
N PHE A 21 2.42 -3.60 3.12
CA PHE A 21 3.08 -3.40 4.40
C PHE A 21 2.08 -2.69 5.30
N VAL A 22 1.22 -3.48 5.93
CA VAL A 22 0.43 -3.06 7.08
C VAL A 22 1.20 -3.59 8.27
N SER A 23 1.97 -2.74 8.95
CA SER A 23 2.51 -3.11 10.27
C SER A 23 1.32 -3.53 11.14
N GLU A 24 1.41 -4.69 11.81
CA GLU A 24 0.34 -5.33 12.62
C GLU A 24 -0.30 -4.43 13.70
N VAL A 25 0.18 -3.20 13.86
CA VAL A 25 -0.16 -2.24 14.91
C VAL A 25 -0.88 -0.99 14.39
N LEU A 26 -1.20 -0.89 13.09
CA LEU A 26 -1.94 0.28 12.60
C LEU A 26 -3.35 0.28 13.21
N MET A 27 -3.70 1.40 13.84
CA MET A 27 -5.00 1.58 14.45
C MET A 27 -6.06 1.55 13.34
N GLU A 28 -6.84 0.47 13.26
CA GLU A 28 -7.99 0.40 12.37
C GLU A 28 -8.95 1.55 12.69
N ASP A 29 -9.33 2.31 11.67
CA ASP A 29 -10.31 3.38 11.82
C ASP A 29 -11.67 2.71 12.11
N LYS A 30 -12.11 2.75 13.38
CA LYS A 30 -13.35 2.08 13.84
C LYS A 30 -14.59 2.55 13.08
N ASP A 31 -14.55 3.77 12.55
CA ASP A 31 -15.62 4.40 11.79
C ASP A 31 -15.55 4.10 10.27
N ASN A 32 -14.42 3.61 9.76
CA ASN A 32 -14.20 3.36 8.34
C ASN A 32 -13.49 2.02 8.11
N LYS A 33 -14.25 0.93 8.13
CA LYS A 33 -13.74 -0.43 7.88
C LYS A 33 -12.93 -0.47 6.58
N GLY A 34 -11.66 -0.80 6.70
CA GLY A 34 -10.72 -0.87 5.58
C GLY A 34 -9.84 0.37 5.40
N TRP A 35 -9.78 1.27 6.38
CA TRP A 35 -8.79 2.35 6.42
C TRP A 35 -7.91 2.21 7.66
N VAL A 36 -6.63 2.49 7.48
CA VAL A 36 -5.61 2.47 8.52
C VAL A 36 -4.85 3.78 8.52
N LYS A 37 -4.55 4.32 9.72
CA LYS A 37 -3.72 5.51 9.87
C LYS A 37 -2.28 5.13 10.11
N GLY A 38 -1.36 5.80 9.45
CA GLY A 38 0.07 5.59 9.64
C GLY A 38 0.93 6.52 8.79
N TRP A 39 2.24 6.29 8.88
CA TRP A 39 3.28 7.00 8.16
C TRP A 39 3.54 6.32 6.83
N ALA A 40 3.10 6.91 5.74
CA ALA A 40 3.31 6.38 4.41
C ALA A 40 4.60 6.90 3.78
N VAL A 41 5.27 6.01 3.06
CA VAL A 41 6.41 6.36 2.21
C VAL A 41 5.90 6.42 0.77
N VAL A 42 5.82 7.62 0.23
CA VAL A 42 5.28 7.89 -1.10
C VAL A 42 6.29 8.61 -1.97
N ARG A 43 6.13 8.50 -3.28
CA ARG A 43 6.87 9.29 -4.27
C ARG A 43 5.89 9.96 -5.19
N SER A 44 6.03 11.28 -5.34
CA SER A 44 5.11 12.12 -6.11
C SER A 44 5.22 11.94 -7.65
N SER A 45 6.34 11.44 -8.19
CA SER A 45 6.52 11.29 -9.65
C SER A 45 7.55 10.25 -10.09
N PRO A 46 7.15 9.17 -10.80
CA PRO A 46 5.78 8.68 -10.93
C PRO A 46 5.21 8.28 -9.56
N TRP A 47 3.88 8.34 -9.41
CA TRP A 47 3.19 7.95 -8.18
C TRP A 47 3.62 6.54 -7.76
N HIS A 48 4.15 6.42 -6.54
CA HIS A 48 4.53 5.14 -5.98
C HIS A 48 4.39 5.18 -4.45
N LEU A 49 3.48 4.35 -3.92
CA LEU A 49 3.33 4.10 -2.50
C LEU A 49 4.13 2.84 -2.14
N VAL A 50 5.15 2.99 -1.32
CA VAL A 50 5.99 1.85 -0.87
C VAL A 50 5.27 1.06 0.21
N GLY A 51 4.64 1.75 1.17
CA GLY A 51 3.98 1.12 2.30
C GLY A 51 3.62 2.13 3.38
N VAL A 52 2.87 1.68 4.39
CA VAL A 52 2.43 2.51 5.52
C VAL A 52 2.87 1.86 6.83
N PHE A 53 3.61 2.63 7.62
CA PHE A 53 4.27 2.20 8.84
C PHE A 53 3.59 2.78 10.07
N ALA A 54 3.72 2.10 11.20
CA ALA A 54 3.16 2.57 12.46
C ALA A 54 3.90 3.79 13.02
N THR A 55 5.20 3.91 12.73
CA THR A 55 6.11 4.94 13.27
C THR A 55 6.74 5.73 12.12
N GLU A 56 7.05 7.00 12.40
CA GLU A 56 7.75 7.87 11.45
C GLU A 56 9.16 7.34 11.18
N GLU A 57 9.87 6.88 12.22
CA GLU A 57 11.23 6.37 12.13
C GLU A 57 11.39 5.18 11.18
N ASP A 58 10.44 4.23 11.20
CA ASP A 58 10.44 3.10 10.26
C ASP A 58 10.16 3.58 8.83
N ALA A 59 9.22 4.50 8.66
CA ALA A 59 8.91 5.10 7.36
C ALA A 59 10.11 5.88 6.80
N GLU A 60 10.77 6.71 7.60
CA GLU A 60 11.98 7.45 7.21
C GLU A 60 13.13 6.51 6.86
N THR A 61 13.32 5.45 7.64
CA THR A 61 14.32 4.43 7.36
C THR A 61 14.06 3.81 5.98
N GLU A 62 12.82 3.49 5.66
CA GLU A 62 12.47 2.91 4.37
C GLU A 62 12.54 3.93 3.23
N ALA A 63 12.08 5.15 3.44
CA ALA A 63 12.23 6.26 2.48
C ALA A 63 13.71 6.47 2.13
N ARG A 64 14.59 6.48 3.14
CA ARG A 64 16.04 6.61 2.96
C ARG A 64 16.65 5.43 2.19
N LYS A 65 16.16 4.20 2.41
CA LYS A 65 16.59 3.03 1.61
C LYS A 65 16.14 3.13 0.15
N MET A 66 14.94 3.64 -0.08
CA MET A 66 14.35 3.76 -1.42
C MET A 66 14.92 4.95 -2.21
N GLY A 67 15.40 5.98 -1.51
CA GLY A 67 16.17 7.11 -2.02
C GLY A 67 15.49 8.46 -1.80
N ASP A 68 16.21 9.55 -2.08
CA ASP A 68 15.80 10.94 -1.78
C ASP A 68 14.53 11.45 -2.49
N LYS A 69 13.92 10.62 -3.35
CA LYS A 69 12.66 10.93 -4.04
C LYS A 69 11.43 10.43 -3.29
N TYR A 70 11.63 9.69 -2.20
CA TYR A 70 10.57 9.17 -1.36
C TYR A 70 10.40 10.07 -0.15
N GLU A 71 9.16 10.44 0.09
CA GLU A 71 8.70 11.38 1.10
C GLU A 71 7.86 10.62 2.12
N VAL A 72 7.99 11.00 3.38
CA VAL A 72 7.25 10.40 4.50
C VAL A 72 6.11 11.33 4.88
N HIS A 73 4.89 10.81 4.88
CA HIS A 73 3.70 11.58 5.24
C HIS A 73 2.81 10.78 6.18
N TYR A 74 2.31 11.42 7.24
CA TYR A 74 1.30 10.83 8.10
C TYR A 74 -0.10 11.02 7.50
N GLY A 75 -0.87 9.95 7.39
CA GLY A 75 -2.19 10.02 6.78
C GLY A 75 -2.99 8.74 6.91
N SER A 76 -4.04 8.66 6.10
CA SER A 76 -4.95 7.53 6.07
C SER A 76 -4.77 6.76 4.76
N HIS A 77 -4.54 5.46 4.89
CA HIS A 77 -4.39 4.53 3.79
C HIS A 77 -5.59 3.60 3.71
N ARG A 78 -6.07 3.34 2.50
CA ARG A 78 -7.13 2.36 2.28
C ARG A 78 -6.53 0.97 2.10
N THR A 79 -6.83 0.06 3.02
CA THR A 79 -6.37 -1.32 2.96
C THR A 79 -6.90 -2.01 1.70
N GLY A 80 -5.99 -2.68 0.97
CA GLY A 80 -6.29 -3.33 -0.29
C GLY A 80 -6.28 -2.43 -1.54
N SER A 81 -5.92 -1.15 -1.39
CA SER A 81 -5.66 -0.22 -2.50
C SER A 81 -4.26 0.39 -2.38
N ASP A 82 -3.85 1.20 -3.35
CA ASP A 82 -2.69 2.09 -3.29
C ASP A 82 -3.09 3.56 -2.98
N ASP A 83 -4.37 3.77 -2.64
CA ASP A 83 -4.90 5.06 -2.22
C ASP A 83 -4.34 5.45 -0.85
N PHE A 84 -3.67 6.60 -0.81
CA PHE A 84 -3.19 7.23 0.41
C PHE A 84 -3.57 8.71 0.40
N VAL A 85 -4.15 9.18 1.49
CA VAL A 85 -4.57 10.58 1.67
C VAL A 85 -3.89 11.12 2.91
N TRP A 86 -3.14 12.20 2.74
CA TRP A 86 -2.54 12.98 3.81
C TRP A 86 -2.96 14.43 3.65
N GLY A 87 -3.16 15.13 4.77
CA GLY A 87 -3.45 16.57 4.78
C GLY A 87 -2.21 17.37 5.16
N GLU A 88 -2.15 18.62 4.72
CA GLU A 88 -1.20 19.65 5.21
C GLU A 88 -1.64 20.23 6.56
#